data_AF-A0A125QHZ9-F1
#
_entry.id   AF-A0A125QHZ9-F1
#
_cell.length_a   1.000
_cell.length_b   1.000
_cell.length_c   1.000
_cell.angle_alpha   90.00
_cell.angle_beta   90.00
_cell.angle_gamma   90.00
#
_symmetry.space_group_name_H-M   'P 1'
#
loop_
_entity.id
_entity.type
_entity.pdbx_description
1 polymer ?
#
loop_
_entity_poly.entity_id
_entity_poly.type
_entity_poly.pdbx_seq_one_letter_code
_entity_poly.pdbx_strand_id
1 'polypeptide(L)' 'MMMLREGFIRRKLEASLIRLAIAILMGRNVHRSLVVSRRDNNDMWYMAETLEDIAQRISKNYP' A
#
# COMPACT_ATOMS: atom_id res chain seq x y z
N MET A 1 8.36 21.55 -22.92
CA MET A 1 7.19 21.18 -22.07
C MET A 1 6.85 19.71 -22.29
N MET A 2 7.60 18.77 -21.70
CA MET A 2 7.34 17.32 -21.82
C MET A 2 7.61 16.56 -20.51
N MET A 3 7.88 17.26 -19.40
CA MET A 3 8.36 16.68 -18.12
C MET A 3 7.27 16.42 -17.06
N LEU A 4 6.00 16.82 -17.29
CA LEU A 4 4.92 16.64 -16.32
C LEU A 4 4.19 15.29 -16.43
N ARG A 5 4.23 14.63 -17.60
CA ARG A 5 3.47 13.39 -17.85
C ARG A 5 4.16 12.14 -17.30
N GLU A 6 5.49 12.03 -17.41
CA GLU A 6 6.22 10.85 -16.91
C GLU A 6 6.14 10.72 -15.39
N GLY A 7 6.29 11.84 -14.65
CA GLY A 7 6.14 11.83 -13.19
C GLY A 7 4.73 11.47 -12.73
N PHE A 8 3.70 11.85 -13.50
CA PHE A 8 2.31 11.51 -13.18
C PHE A 8 2.00 10.02 -13.39
N ILE A 9 2.50 9.42 -14.47
CA ILE A 9 2.35 7.98 -14.73
C ILE A 9 3.11 7.16 -13.70
N ARG A 10 4.36 7.54 -13.40
CA ARG A 10 5.20 6.86 -12.40
C ARG A 10 4.56 6.87 -11.01
N ARG A 11 4.00 7.99 -10.57
CA ARG A 11 3.30 8.10 -9.27
C ARG A 11 2.02 7.29 -9.23
N LYS A 12 1.25 7.23 -10.32
CA LYS A 12 0.09 6.35 -10.41
C LYS A 12 0.48 4.88 -10.33
N LEU A 13 1.58 4.48 -10.97
CA LEU A 13 2.12 3.13 -10.86
C LEU A 13 2.57 2.82 -9.43
N GLU A 14 3.31 3.72 -8.81
CA GLU A 14 3.81 3.58 -7.44
C GLU A 14 2.67 3.47 -6.42
N ALA A 15 1.67 4.36 -6.49
CA ALA A 15 0.48 4.28 -5.63
C ALA A 15 -0.33 2.98 -5.88
N SER A 16 -0.36 2.49 -7.11
CA SER A 16 -1.03 1.22 -7.44
C SER A 16 -0.29 0.01 -6.88
N LEU A 17 1.05 0.02 -6.90
CA LEU A 17 1.88 -1.03 -6.30
C LEU A 17 1.73 -1.06 -4.77
N ILE A 18 1.67 0.11 -4.12
CA ILE A 18 1.44 0.20 -2.69
C ILE A 18 0.05 -0.33 -2.33
N ARG A 19 -0.98 0.02 -3.11
CA ARG A 19 -2.34 -0.54 -2.94
C ARG A 19 -2.39 -2.07 -3.12
N LEU A 20 -1.61 -2.61 -4.05
CA LEU A 20 -1.48 -4.05 -4.21
C LEU A 20 -0.85 -4.69 -2.97
N ALA A 21 0.20 -4.08 -2.41
CA ALA A 21 0.82 -4.56 -1.17
C ALA A 21 -0.16 -4.52 0.01
N ILE A 22 -0.93 -3.44 0.17
CA ILE A 22 -2.00 -3.32 1.18
C ILE A 22 -3.03 -4.43 1.01
N ALA A 23 -3.49 -4.68 -0.22
CA ALA A 23 -4.45 -5.74 -0.51
C ALA A 23 -3.90 -7.14 -0.18
N ILE A 24 -2.60 -7.37 -0.38
CA ILE A 24 -1.94 -8.62 0.02
C ILE A 24 -1.86 -8.74 1.55
N LEU A 25 -1.48 -7.67 2.26
CA LEU A 25 -1.39 -7.65 3.72
C LEU A 25 -2.76 -7.84 4.38
N MET A 26 -3.78 -7.13 3.89
CA MET A 26 -5.16 -7.25 4.38
C MET A 26 -5.84 -8.55 3.95
N GLY A 27 -5.58 -9.02 2.73
CA GLY A 27 -6.12 -10.28 2.21
C GLY A 27 -5.52 -11.51 2.88
N ARG A 28 -4.26 -11.45 3.32
CA ARG A 28 -3.64 -12.50 4.16
C ARG A 28 -4.05 -12.43 5.62
N ASN A 29 -4.68 -11.34 6.05
CA ASN A 29 -5.32 -11.22 7.36
C ASN A 29 -6.64 -12.02 7.44
N VAL A 30 -7.07 -12.67 6.36
CA VAL A 30 -8.17 -13.63 6.36
C VAL A 30 -7.79 -14.86 7.19
N HIS A 31 -8.34 -14.91 8.41
CA HIS A 31 -8.67 -16.10 9.20
C HIS A 31 -7.71 -17.30 9.04
N ARG A 32 -6.77 -17.46 10.00
CA ARG A 32 -5.93 -18.66 10.18
C ARG A 32 -4.95 -18.97 9.03
N SER A 33 -4.04 -18.06 8.73
CA SER A 33 -2.76 -18.56 8.20
C SER A 33 -2.06 -19.32 9.34
N LEU A 34 -1.80 -20.62 9.14
CA LEU A 34 -1.07 -21.48 10.08
C LEU A 34 0.40 -21.03 10.28
N VAL A 35 0.86 -20.09 9.45
CA VAL A 35 2.26 -19.67 9.35
C VAL A 35 2.52 -18.35 10.09
N VAL A 36 1.50 -17.53 10.33
CA VAL A 36 1.66 -16.23 11.02
C VAL A 36 0.93 -16.23 12.36
N SER A 37 1.63 -15.78 13.39
CA SER A 37 1.06 -15.66 14.72
C SER A 37 0.01 -14.53 14.76
N ARG A 38 -0.81 -14.50 15.82
CA ARG A 38 -1.75 -13.38 16.04
C ARG A 38 -1.04 -12.02 16.10
N ARG A 39 0.19 -11.98 16.59
CA ARG A 39 1.01 -10.76 16.65
C ARG A 39 1.41 -10.31 15.25
N ASP A 40 1.91 -11.24 14.43
CA ASP A 40 2.29 -10.93 13.06
C ASP A 40 1.10 -10.43 12.24
N ASN A 41 -0.09 -10.98 12.47
CA ASN A 41 -1.33 -10.50 11.83
C ASN A 41 -1.68 -9.06 12.22
N ASN A 42 -1.56 -8.71 13.51
CA ASN A 42 -1.78 -7.34 13.98
C ASN A 42 -0.73 -6.39 13.41
N ASP A 43 0.54 -6.80 13.35
CA ASP A 43 1.63 -6.01 12.80
C ASP A 43 1.46 -5.79 11.28
N MET A 44 1.03 -6.83 10.55
CA MET A 44 0.67 -6.73 9.12
C MET A 44 -0.52 -5.80 8.88
N TRP A 45 -1.50 -5.77 9.79
CA TRP A 45 -2.64 -4.86 9.72
C TRP A 45 -2.20 -3.41 9.92
N TYR A 46 -1.40 -3.13 10.95
CA TYR A 46 -0.82 -1.80 11.19
C TYR A 46 0.06 -1.32 10.02
N MET A 47 0.81 -2.23 9.41
CA MET A 47 1.63 -1.93 8.25
C MET A 47 0.76 -1.59 7.02
N ALA A 48 -0.37 -2.27 6.85
CA ALA A 48 -1.32 -1.97 5.78
C ALA A 48 -1.93 -0.56 5.94
N GLU A 49 -2.31 -0.16 7.15
CA GLU A 49 -2.79 1.21 7.43
C GLU A 49 -1.72 2.27 7.11
N THR A 50 -0.48 2.04 7.55
CA THR A 50 0.63 2.96 7.28
C THR A 50 0.90 3.11 5.79
N LEU A 51 0.83 2.01 5.03
CA LEU A 51 0.99 2.03 3.58
C LEU A 51 -0.17 2.73 2.87
N GLU A 52 -1.39 2.64 3.40
CA GLU A 52 -2.56 3.33 2.85
C GLU A 52 -2.40 4.84 2.91
N ASP A 53 -1.91 5.36 4.04
CA ASP A 53 -1.59 6.78 4.20
C ASP A 53 -0.51 7.24 3.21
N ILE A 54 0.54 6.45 3.00
CA ILE A 54 1.59 6.75 2.02
C ILE A 54 1.00 6.76 0.59
N ALA A 55 0.19 5.76 0.23
CA ALA A 55 -0.45 5.70 -1.08
C ALA A 55 -1.39 6.90 -1.31
N GLN A 56 -2.13 7.32 -0.29
CA GLN A 56 -2.98 8.51 -0.36
C GLN A 56 -2.14 9.76 -0.64
N ARG A 57 -1.04 9.96 0.10
CA ARG A 57 -0.14 11.11 -0.07
C ARG A 57 0.46 11.19 -1.47
N ILE A 58 0.96 10.07 -1.99
CA ILE A 58 1.47 9.98 -3.37
C ILE A 58 0.36 10.28 -4.38
N SER A 59 -0.85 9.76 -4.17
CA SER A 59 -1.98 9.96 -5.09
C SER A 59 -2.48 11.39 -5.14
N LYS A 60 -2.39 12.12 -4.02
CA LYS A 60 -2.78 13.53 -3.89
C LYS A 60 -1.70 14.48 -4.42
N ASN A 61 -0.67 13.95 -5.09
CA ASN A 61 0.48 14.70 -5.59
C ASN A 61 1.30 15.39 -4.49
N TYR A 62 0.99 15.06 -3.21
CA TYR A 62 1.20 15.91 -2.04
C TYR A 62 0.63 17.34 -2.23
N PRO A 63 0.04 18.01 -1.22
CA PRO A 63 0.38 19.40 -1.00
C PRO A 63 1.82 19.50 -0.49
#